data_AF-A0A8J9RYY5-F1
#
_entry.id   AF-A0A8J9RYY5-F1
#
_cell.length_a   1.000
_cell.length_b   1.000
_cell.length_c   1.000
_cell.angle_alpha   90.00
_cell.angle_beta   90.00
_cell.angle_gamma   90.00
#
_symmetry.space_group_name_H-M   'P 1'
#
loop_
_entity.id
_entity.type
_entity.pdbx_description
1 polymer ?
#
loop_
_entity_poly.entity_id
_entity_poly.type
_entity_poly.pdbx_seq_one_letter_code
_entity_poly.pdbx_strand_id
1 'polypeptide(L)'
;VNIVEVLNDAMYSDSHEAIDALAELIESTVHVSDDVDVSIGRMKQLQHILQLDESTFHSKFDAVKLALIETREMSDIVEELVSAVGLQRFRFTEREKLGGHDVCRNLVRIGASVCETWLNLPSQEMHKRVDDGLVHLLLKGAAHPSVNICAIALQALSQLVPATPNLDRELLPILQRRAITPHNISPHGSVSLAETDACGVNYQEFKAFRETTLSDSLLACWRGNSTTYMNSCTSAIEEFCLPTATPDICLHLEAAIFCLEAVALESLQGKELKQYSPQMKRCSESLSSKPRSLIGNPLTLARLCSFVRQ
;
A
#
# COMPACT_ATOMS: atom_id res chain seq x y z
N VAL A 1 8.85 -16.81 -27.87
CA VAL A 1 9.39 -16.44 -26.55
C VAL A 1 8.23 -15.83 -25.80
N ASN A 2 7.74 -16.47 -24.73
CA ASN A 2 6.74 -15.85 -23.89
C ASN A 2 7.44 -14.74 -23.09
N ILE A 3 7.02 -13.49 -23.28
CA ILE A 3 7.65 -12.34 -22.60
C ILE A 3 7.48 -12.45 -21.08
N VAL A 4 6.36 -13.00 -20.61
CA VAL A 4 6.09 -13.16 -19.18
C VAL A 4 7.04 -14.15 -18.53
N GLU A 5 7.40 -15.25 -19.21
CA GLU A 5 8.41 -16.19 -18.72
C GLU A 5 9.78 -15.51 -18.54
N VAL A 6 10.20 -14.69 -19.51
CA VAL A 6 11.46 -13.95 -19.44
C VAL A 6 11.45 -12.92 -18.31
N LEU A 7 10.35 -12.18 -18.16
CA LEU A 7 10.18 -11.22 -17.05
C LEU A 7 10.18 -11.93 -15.70
N ASN A 8 9.52 -13.09 -15.61
CA ASN A 8 9.50 -13.90 -14.41
C ASN A 8 10.90 -14.40 -14.03
N ASP A 9 11.66 -14.95 -14.98
CA ASP A 9 13.04 -15.38 -14.74
C ASP A 9 13.93 -14.20 -14.30
N ALA A 10 13.76 -13.03 -14.93
CA ALA A 10 14.48 -11.81 -14.56
C ALA A 10 14.15 -11.35 -13.13
N MET A 11 12.92 -11.55 -12.65
CA MET A 11 12.52 -11.24 -11.26
C MET A 11 13.27 -12.08 -10.22
N TYR A 12 13.88 -13.21 -10.59
CA TYR A 12 14.72 -14.01 -9.69
C TYR A 12 16.19 -13.54 -9.64
N SER A 13 16.58 -12.55 -10.44
CA SER A 13 17.94 -12.00 -10.45
C SER A 13 18.35 -11.46 -9.08
N ASP A 14 19.56 -11.79 -8.62
CA ASP A 14 20.06 -11.27 -7.34
C ASP A 14 20.72 -9.88 -7.42
N SER A 15 20.91 -9.34 -8.62
CA SER A 15 21.44 -7.98 -8.83
C SER A 15 20.34 -6.95 -8.62
N HIS A 16 20.62 -5.96 -7.77
CA HIS A 16 19.67 -4.87 -7.52
C HIS A 16 19.49 -4.00 -8.77
N GLU A 17 20.54 -3.78 -9.56
CA GLU A 17 20.50 -3.06 -10.84
C GLU A 17 19.63 -3.78 -11.87
N ALA A 18 19.73 -5.11 -11.95
CA ALA A 18 18.92 -5.89 -12.88
C ALA A 18 17.43 -5.85 -12.53
N ILE A 19 17.06 -5.95 -11.25
CA ILE A 19 15.65 -5.83 -10.84
C ILE A 19 15.16 -4.38 -10.96
N ASP A 20 16.03 -3.39 -10.71
CA ASP A 20 15.66 -1.98 -10.89
C ASP A 20 15.32 -1.68 -12.36
N ALA A 21 16.18 -2.10 -13.29
CA ALA A 21 15.93 -1.97 -14.72
C ALA A 21 14.67 -2.74 -15.16
N LEU A 22 14.40 -3.89 -14.55
CA LEU A 22 13.17 -4.65 -14.78
C LEU A 22 11.93 -3.90 -14.26
N ALA A 23 12.01 -3.28 -13.08
CA ALA A 23 10.94 -2.47 -12.52
C ALA A 23 10.64 -1.27 -13.43
N GLU A 24 11.67 -0.54 -13.87
CA GLU A 24 11.52 0.56 -14.83
C GLU A 24 10.91 0.09 -16.16
N LEU A 25 11.33 -1.07 -16.66
CA LEU A 25 10.78 -1.66 -17.88
C LEU A 25 9.29 -1.97 -17.73
N ILE A 26 8.88 -2.60 -16.63
CA ILE A 26 7.48 -2.93 -16.36
C ILE A 26 6.65 -1.65 -16.20
N GLU A 27 7.12 -0.69 -15.40
CA GLU A 27 6.47 0.62 -15.21
C GLU A 27 6.28 1.36 -16.54
N SER A 28 7.22 1.22 -17.48
CA SER A 28 7.18 1.90 -18.78
C SER A 28 6.37 1.15 -19.85
N THR A 29 6.18 -0.17 -19.72
CA THR A 29 5.61 -1.00 -20.81
C THR A 29 4.26 -1.61 -20.46
N VAL A 30 4.00 -1.86 -19.18
CA VAL A 30 2.76 -2.46 -18.69
C VAL A 30 1.85 -1.33 -18.21
N HIS A 31 1.09 -0.75 -19.15
CA HIS A 31 0.04 0.22 -18.87
C HIS A 31 -1.07 0.06 -19.92
N VAL A 32 -2.32 0.30 -19.50
CA VAL A 32 -3.43 0.42 -20.45
C VAL A 32 -3.34 1.80 -21.09
N SER A 33 -3.17 1.84 -22.41
CA SER A 33 -3.12 3.09 -23.15
C SER A 33 -4.49 3.76 -23.16
N ASP A 34 -4.60 4.96 -22.59
CA ASP A 34 -5.81 5.81 -22.70
C ASP A 34 -5.95 6.45 -24.10
N ASP A 35 -4.93 6.33 -24.95
CA ASP A 35 -5.01 6.84 -26.32
C ASP A 35 -6.07 6.06 -27.11
N VAL A 36 -7.20 6.73 -27.33
CA VAL A 36 -8.35 6.28 -28.14
C VAL A 36 -7.93 6.03 -29.60
N ASP A 37 -6.84 6.65 -30.04
CA ASP A 37 -6.29 6.48 -31.38
C ASP A 37 -5.00 5.64 -31.33
N VAL A 38 -5.07 4.41 -31.85
CA VAL A 38 -3.87 3.69 -32.27
C VAL A 38 -3.14 4.61 -33.25
N SER A 39 -2.00 5.17 -32.82
CA SER A 39 -1.28 6.12 -33.65
C SER A 39 -1.03 5.53 -35.05
N ILE A 40 -1.15 6.33 -36.10
CA ILE A 40 -0.83 5.93 -37.48
C ILE A 40 0.57 5.27 -37.55
N GLY A 41 1.48 5.68 -36.65
CA GLY A 41 2.79 5.04 -36.45
C GLY A 41 2.71 3.58 -36.00
N ARG A 42 1.90 3.25 -34.98
CA ARG A 42 1.68 1.86 -34.53
C ARG A 42 1.05 0.99 -35.61
N MET A 43 0.06 1.52 -36.35
CA MET A 43 -0.55 0.79 -37.47
C MET A 43 0.49 0.43 -38.55
N LYS A 44 1.38 1.36 -38.90
CA LYS A 44 2.47 1.12 -39.85
C LYS A 44 3.50 0.12 -39.33
N GLN A 45 3.81 0.15 -38.03
CA GLN A 45 4.71 -0.84 -37.41
C GLN A 45 4.13 -2.25 -37.48
N LEU A 46 2.86 -2.42 -37.09
CA LEU A 46 2.14 -3.70 -37.18
C LEU A 46 2.06 -4.23 -38.61
N GLN A 47 1.76 -3.36 -39.58
CA GLN A 47 1.78 -3.70 -40.99
C GLN A 47 3.16 -4.26 -41.41
N HIS A 48 4.25 -3.62 -40.97
CA HIS A 48 5.60 -4.06 -41.25
C HIS A 48 5.95 -5.41 -40.58
N ILE A 49 5.55 -5.59 -39.31
CA ILE A 49 5.81 -6.83 -38.55
C ILE A 49 5.07 -8.01 -39.18
N LEU A 50 3.81 -7.82 -39.56
CA LEU A 50 2.98 -8.85 -40.20
C LEU A 50 3.34 -9.07 -41.68
N GLN A 51 4.22 -8.24 -42.25
CA GLN A 51 4.65 -8.30 -43.65
C GLN A 51 3.46 -8.27 -44.63
N LEU A 52 2.46 -7.45 -44.34
CA LEU A 52 1.26 -7.28 -45.17
C LEU A 52 1.34 -6.00 -46.01
N ASP A 53 0.84 -6.05 -47.25
CA ASP A 53 0.63 -4.83 -48.03
C ASP A 53 -0.51 -3.98 -47.42
N GLU A 54 -0.54 -2.70 -47.76
CA GLU A 54 -1.43 -1.72 -47.13
C GLU A 54 -2.91 -2.07 -47.34
N SER A 55 -3.26 -2.60 -48.51
CA SER A 55 -4.65 -2.95 -48.83
C SER A 55 -5.12 -4.20 -48.06
N THR A 56 -4.26 -5.20 -47.95
CA THR A 56 -4.53 -6.42 -47.17
C THR A 56 -4.56 -6.13 -45.67
N PHE A 57 -3.72 -5.22 -45.18
CA PHE A 57 -3.72 -4.81 -43.78
C PHE A 57 -5.02 -4.07 -43.41
N HIS A 58 -5.39 -3.01 -44.14
CA HIS A 58 -6.57 -2.20 -43.83
C HIS A 58 -7.91 -2.92 -44.07
N SER A 59 -7.92 -3.98 -44.89
CA SER A 59 -9.11 -4.83 -45.05
C SER A 59 -9.36 -5.77 -43.86
N LYS A 60 -8.33 -6.06 -43.06
CA LYS A 60 -8.41 -6.95 -41.89
C LYS A 60 -8.39 -6.19 -40.56
N PHE A 61 -7.63 -5.12 -40.50
CA PHE A 61 -7.38 -4.33 -39.30
C PHE A 61 -7.83 -2.89 -39.51
N ASP A 62 -8.57 -2.38 -38.54
CA ASP A 62 -8.84 -0.96 -38.37
C ASP A 62 -8.37 -0.55 -36.97
N ALA A 63 -8.30 0.76 -36.70
CA ALA A 63 -7.80 1.28 -35.42
C ALA A 63 -8.59 0.72 -34.23
N VAL A 64 -9.90 0.53 -34.37
CA VAL A 64 -10.79 0.02 -33.31
C VAL A 64 -10.50 -1.44 -33.01
N LYS A 65 -10.37 -2.29 -34.04
CA LYS A 65 -10.01 -3.71 -33.88
C LYS A 65 -8.62 -3.88 -33.29
N LEU A 66 -7.66 -3.05 -33.70
CA LEU A 66 -6.31 -3.10 -33.13
C LEU A 66 -6.31 -2.69 -31.67
N ALA A 67 -7.01 -1.62 -31.30
CA ALA A 67 -7.17 -1.22 -29.89
C ALA A 67 -7.80 -2.34 -29.04
N LEU A 68 -8.81 -3.04 -29.57
CA LEU A 68 -9.43 -4.19 -28.91
C LEU A 68 -8.45 -5.37 -28.74
N ILE A 69 -7.65 -5.68 -29.78
CA ILE A 69 -6.63 -6.72 -29.71
C ILE A 69 -5.56 -6.33 -28.69
N GLU A 70 -5.02 -5.11 -28.74
CA GLU A 70 -4.01 -4.62 -27.80
C GLU A 70 -4.51 -4.68 -26.35
N THR A 71 -5.75 -4.28 -26.11
CA THR A 71 -6.37 -4.32 -24.77
C THR A 71 -6.50 -5.76 -24.27
N ARG A 72 -6.92 -6.68 -25.14
CA ARG A 72 -7.06 -8.11 -24.79
C ARG A 72 -5.71 -8.76 -24.51
N GLU A 73 -4.73 -8.57 -25.38
CA GLU A 73 -3.38 -9.12 -25.19
C GLU A 73 -2.73 -8.54 -23.93
N MET A 74 -2.95 -7.25 -23.64
CA MET A 74 -2.49 -6.64 -22.39
C MET A 74 -3.20 -7.24 -21.17
N SER A 75 -4.51 -7.51 -21.24
CA SER A 75 -5.26 -8.22 -20.19
C SER A 75 -4.64 -9.58 -19.90
N ASP A 76 -4.40 -10.39 -20.95
CA ASP A 76 -3.80 -11.72 -20.84
C ASP A 76 -2.37 -11.64 -20.24
N ILE A 77 -1.54 -10.70 -20.69
CA ILE A 77 -0.19 -10.46 -20.16
C ILE A 77 -0.24 -10.06 -18.68
N VAL A 78 -1.13 -9.13 -18.31
CA VAL A 78 -1.26 -8.65 -16.93
C VAL A 78 -1.75 -9.76 -16.01
N GLU A 79 -2.68 -10.61 -16.45
CA GLU A 79 -3.14 -11.76 -15.67
C GLU A 79 -2.01 -12.76 -15.36
N GLU A 80 -1.18 -13.09 -16.36
CA GLU A 80 -0.02 -13.95 -16.15
C GLU A 80 1.03 -13.26 -15.24
N LEU A 81 1.27 -11.97 -15.43
CA LEU A 81 2.21 -11.19 -14.61
C LEU A 81 1.77 -11.09 -13.16
N VAL A 82 0.49 -10.84 -12.88
CA VAL A 82 -0.07 -10.81 -11.52
C VAL A 82 0.28 -12.11 -10.78
N SER A 83 0.13 -13.25 -11.46
CA SER A 83 0.47 -14.56 -10.90
C SER A 83 1.98 -14.74 -10.69
N ALA A 84 2.80 -14.37 -11.68
CA ALA A 84 4.26 -14.48 -11.61
C ALA A 84 4.87 -13.59 -10.52
N VAL A 85 4.42 -12.34 -10.44
CA VAL A 85 4.83 -11.39 -9.38
C VAL A 85 4.36 -11.89 -8.02
N GLY A 86 3.16 -12.47 -7.95
CA GLY A 86 2.64 -13.07 -6.73
C GLY A 86 3.56 -14.14 -6.13
N LEU A 87 4.30 -14.90 -6.94
CA LEU A 87 5.30 -15.88 -6.47
C LEU A 87 6.49 -15.23 -5.75
N GLN A 88 6.82 -13.98 -6.08
CA GLN A 88 7.92 -13.25 -5.46
C GLN A 88 7.68 -12.96 -3.96
N ARG A 89 6.45 -13.18 -3.45
CA ARG A 89 6.18 -13.13 -2.00
C ARG A 89 7.09 -14.04 -1.19
N PHE A 90 7.52 -15.18 -1.72
CA PHE A 90 8.42 -16.10 -1.02
C PHE A 90 9.84 -15.53 -0.96
N ARG A 91 10.34 -15.09 -2.11
CA ARG A 91 11.65 -14.47 -2.26
C ARG A 91 11.77 -13.17 -1.45
N PHE A 92 10.72 -12.36 -1.39
CA PHE A 92 10.70 -11.11 -0.61
C PHE A 92 11.13 -11.34 0.84
N THR A 93 10.59 -12.35 1.51
CA THR A 93 10.91 -12.64 2.92
C THR A 93 12.35 -13.12 3.09
N GLU A 94 12.90 -13.85 2.14
CA GLU A 94 14.30 -14.27 2.17
C GLU A 94 15.23 -13.07 2.00
N ARG A 95 14.92 -12.20 1.03
CA ARG A 95 15.73 -11.01 0.74
C ARG A 95 15.68 -9.98 1.86
N GLU A 96 14.52 -9.77 2.47
CA GLU A 96 14.38 -8.90 3.63
C GLU A 96 15.32 -9.32 4.78
N LYS A 97 15.38 -10.62 5.08
CA LYS A 97 16.25 -11.16 6.14
C LYS A 97 17.74 -11.02 5.84
N LEU A 98 18.10 -10.98 4.56
CA LEU A 98 19.48 -10.81 4.09
C LEU A 98 19.88 -9.33 3.91
N GLY A 99 19.01 -8.38 4.28
CA GLY A 99 19.26 -6.95 4.08
C GLY A 99 19.16 -6.48 2.63
N GLY A 100 18.52 -7.28 1.75
CA GLY A 100 18.31 -6.97 0.34
C GLY A 100 17.20 -5.94 0.10
N HIS A 101 17.27 -4.79 0.77
CA HIS A 101 16.20 -3.79 0.76
C HIS A 101 15.91 -3.22 -0.63
N ASP A 102 16.92 -3.01 -1.48
CA ASP A 102 16.71 -2.52 -2.85
C ASP A 102 15.95 -3.53 -3.71
N VAL A 103 16.26 -4.82 -3.55
CA VAL A 103 15.53 -5.91 -4.21
C VAL A 103 14.10 -5.97 -3.72
N CYS A 104 13.87 -5.89 -2.41
CA CYS A 104 12.52 -5.82 -1.84
C CYS A 104 11.74 -4.60 -2.39
N ARG A 105 12.39 -3.44 -2.49
CA ARG A 105 11.80 -2.21 -3.02
C ARG A 105 11.36 -2.40 -4.46
N ASN A 106 12.23 -2.96 -5.31
CA ASN A 106 11.92 -3.13 -6.72
C ASN A 106 10.89 -4.23 -6.97
N LEU A 107 10.85 -5.30 -6.17
CA LEU A 107 9.76 -6.28 -6.23
C LEU A 107 8.40 -5.65 -5.87
N VAL A 108 8.36 -4.76 -4.89
CA VAL A 108 7.13 -4.04 -4.52
C VAL A 108 6.72 -3.03 -5.59
N ARG A 109 7.68 -2.34 -6.22
CA ARG A 109 7.42 -1.47 -7.39
C ARG A 109 6.77 -2.22 -8.54
N ILE A 110 7.34 -3.37 -8.91
CA ILE A 110 6.78 -4.25 -9.93
C ILE A 110 5.35 -4.66 -9.55
N GLY A 111 5.15 -5.11 -8.31
CA GLY A 111 3.81 -5.48 -7.82
C GLY A 111 2.81 -4.32 -7.85
N ALA A 112 3.22 -3.12 -7.47
CA ALA A 112 2.36 -1.94 -7.48
C ALA A 112 1.97 -1.53 -8.91
N SER A 113 2.92 -1.52 -9.85
CA SER A 113 2.68 -1.18 -11.26
C SER A 113 1.74 -2.18 -11.94
N VAL A 114 1.96 -3.49 -11.73
CA VAL A 114 1.08 -4.53 -12.27
C VAL A 114 -0.32 -4.44 -11.64
N CYS A 115 -0.40 -4.17 -10.34
CA CYS A 115 -1.66 -3.96 -9.62
C CYS A 115 -2.46 -2.76 -10.17
N GLU A 116 -1.80 -1.63 -10.39
CA GLU A 116 -2.42 -0.43 -10.95
C GLU A 116 -2.97 -0.70 -12.35
N THR A 117 -2.17 -1.35 -13.20
CA THR A 117 -2.61 -1.72 -14.55
C THR A 117 -3.81 -2.65 -14.50
N TRP A 118 -3.78 -3.65 -13.62
CA TRP A 118 -4.90 -4.58 -13.44
C TRP A 118 -6.19 -3.86 -13.03
N LEU A 119 -6.12 -2.87 -12.13
CA LEU A 119 -7.28 -2.09 -11.69
C LEU A 119 -7.90 -1.26 -12.81
N ASN A 120 -7.10 -0.87 -13.80
CA ASN A 120 -7.52 -0.06 -14.94
C ASN A 120 -8.00 -0.90 -16.13
N LEU A 121 -7.98 -2.24 -16.05
CA LEU A 121 -8.48 -3.10 -17.12
C LEU A 121 -10.01 -2.96 -17.29
N PRO A 122 -10.55 -3.01 -18.52
CA PRO A 122 -11.98 -2.84 -18.77
C PRO A 122 -12.85 -3.88 -18.06
N SER A 123 -13.94 -3.41 -17.45
CA SER A 123 -14.81 -4.23 -16.59
C SER A 123 -15.55 -5.38 -17.26
N GLN A 124 -15.47 -5.53 -18.59
CA GLN A 124 -16.20 -6.57 -19.32
C GLN A 124 -15.61 -7.98 -19.15
N GLU A 125 -14.42 -8.11 -18.56
CA GLU A 125 -13.84 -9.41 -18.14
C GLU A 125 -13.83 -9.61 -16.59
N MET A 126 -14.36 -8.64 -15.84
CA MET A 126 -14.14 -8.48 -14.39
C MET A 126 -15.06 -9.34 -13.49
N HIS A 127 -14.81 -10.64 -13.48
CA HIS A 127 -15.12 -11.48 -12.31
C HIS A 127 -13.89 -12.03 -11.59
N LYS A 128 -12.69 -11.64 -12.01
CA LYS A 128 -11.46 -12.10 -11.37
C LYS A 128 -11.11 -11.17 -10.22
N ARG A 129 -10.86 -11.78 -9.06
CA ARG A 129 -10.20 -11.16 -7.90
C ARG A 129 -8.72 -11.05 -8.24
N VAL A 130 -8.03 -10.01 -7.75
CA VAL A 130 -6.55 -9.97 -7.81
C VAL A 130 -5.99 -11.23 -7.18
N ASP A 131 -4.96 -11.81 -7.79
CA ASP A 131 -4.29 -12.98 -7.23
C ASP A 131 -3.84 -12.72 -5.79
N ASP A 132 -4.16 -13.65 -4.89
CA ASP A 132 -3.83 -13.53 -3.48
C ASP A 132 -2.31 -13.45 -3.26
N GLY A 133 -1.51 -14.05 -4.15
CA GLY A 133 -0.05 -13.98 -4.11
C GLY A 133 0.46 -12.55 -4.28
N LEU A 134 -0.10 -11.77 -5.21
CA LEU A 134 0.25 -10.36 -5.40
C LEU A 134 -0.15 -9.53 -4.18
N VAL A 135 -1.37 -9.72 -3.67
CA VAL A 135 -1.85 -9.04 -2.45
C VAL A 135 -0.92 -9.36 -1.26
N HIS A 136 -0.52 -10.63 -1.09
CA HIS A 136 0.41 -11.02 -0.04
C HIS A 136 1.82 -10.43 -0.21
N LEU A 137 2.34 -10.29 -1.44
CA LEU A 137 3.59 -9.59 -1.68
C LEU A 137 3.49 -8.13 -1.22
N LEU A 138 2.42 -7.44 -1.62
CA LEU A 138 2.18 -6.04 -1.24
C LEU A 138 2.00 -5.90 0.27
N LEU A 139 1.26 -6.80 0.94
CA LEU A 139 1.13 -6.80 2.40
C LEU A 139 2.48 -6.98 3.11
N LYS A 140 3.39 -7.80 2.57
CA LYS A 140 4.77 -7.90 3.08
C LYS A 140 5.55 -6.59 2.87
N GLY A 141 5.41 -5.97 1.70
CA GLY A 141 5.95 -4.63 1.43
C GLY A 141 5.44 -3.58 2.42
N ALA A 142 4.15 -3.57 2.70
CA ALA A 142 3.51 -2.67 3.67
C ALA A 142 4.00 -2.89 5.10
N ALA A 143 4.35 -4.13 5.46
CA ALA A 143 4.90 -4.46 6.77
C ALA A 143 6.41 -4.18 6.90
N HIS A 144 7.11 -3.91 5.78
CA HIS A 144 8.55 -3.73 5.77
C HIS A 144 9.00 -2.54 6.66
N PRO A 145 10.14 -2.65 7.39
CA PRO A 145 10.61 -1.62 8.31
C PRO A 145 10.89 -0.27 7.63
N SER A 146 11.37 -0.29 6.38
CA SER A 146 11.65 0.89 5.57
C SER A 146 10.39 1.60 5.07
N VAL A 147 10.31 2.90 5.33
CA VAL A 147 9.25 3.79 4.79
C VAL A 147 9.27 3.80 3.25
N ASN A 148 10.45 3.75 2.63
CA ASN A 148 10.58 3.80 1.17
C ASN A 148 9.98 2.60 0.45
N ILE A 149 9.85 1.45 1.14
CA ILE A 149 9.23 0.24 0.59
C ILE A 149 7.75 0.18 0.99
N CYS A 150 7.47 0.45 2.27
CA CYS A 150 6.13 0.49 2.81
C CYS A 150 5.23 1.45 2.03
N ALA A 151 5.70 2.67 1.73
CA ALA A 151 4.91 3.69 1.04
C ALA A 151 4.41 3.23 -0.34
N ILE A 152 5.26 2.54 -1.11
CA ILE A 152 4.91 2.04 -2.46
C ILE A 152 3.79 0.99 -2.34
N ALA A 153 3.94 0.04 -1.44
CA ALA A 153 2.94 -1.00 -1.21
C ALA A 153 1.60 -0.41 -0.72
N LEU A 154 1.66 0.55 0.20
CA LEU A 154 0.47 1.19 0.77
C LEU A 154 -0.36 1.93 -0.28
N GLN A 155 0.27 2.63 -1.22
CA GLN A 155 -0.44 3.29 -2.32
C GLN A 155 -1.24 2.28 -3.16
N ALA A 156 -0.64 1.15 -3.53
CA ALA A 156 -1.32 0.11 -4.30
C ALA A 156 -2.44 -0.57 -3.49
N LEU A 157 -2.16 -0.96 -2.25
CA LEU A 157 -3.14 -1.64 -1.39
C LEU A 157 -4.35 -0.77 -1.08
N SER A 158 -4.18 0.54 -0.92
CA SER A 158 -5.29 1.47 -0.66
C SER A 158 -6.31 1.47 -1.80
N GLN A 159 -5.85 1.34 -3.05
CA GLN A 159 -6.71 1.24 -4.23
C GLN A 159 -7.38 -0.13 -4.34
N LEU A 160 -6.75 -1.18 -3.80
CA LEU A 160 -7.30 -2.53 -3.79
C LEU A 160 -8.37 -2.79 -2.72
N VAL A 161 -8.41 -2.00 -1.63
CA VAL A 161 -9.35 -2.22 -0.52
C VAL A 161 -10.81 -2.35 -1.01
N PRO A 162 -11.34 -1.48 -1.90
CA PRO A 162 -12.71 -1.62 -2.39
C PRO A 162 -12.94 -2.86 -3.27
N ALA A 163 -11.90 -3.34 -3.96
CA ALA A 163 -11.96 -4.45 -4.90
C ALA A 163 -11.66 -5.82 -4.27
N THR A 164 -11.07 -5.85 -3.07
CA THR A 164 -10.53 -7.07 -2.46
C THR A 164 -11.24 -7.37 -1.13
N PRO A 165 -12.02 -8.47 -1.03
CA PRO A 165 -12.73 -8.82 0.19
C PRO A 165 -11.79 -9.02 1.39
N ASN A 166 -12.12 -8.40 2.53
CA ASN A 166 -11.40 -8.46 3.81
C ASN A 166 -9.99 -7.86 3.80
N LEU A 167 -9.53 -7.23 2.71
CA LEU A 167 -8.21 -6.61 2.67
C LEU A 167 -8.06 -5.50 3.72
N ASP A 168 -9.15 -4.77 4.00
CA ASP A 168 -9.23 -3.78 5.08
C ASP A 168 -8.82 -4.37 6.44
N ARG A 169 -9.23 -5.61 6.72
CA ARG A 169 -8.96 -6.31 7.99
C ARG A 169 -7.54 -6.82 8.09
N GLU A 170 -6.96 -7.25 6.98
CA GLU A 170 -5.57 -7.72 6.92
C GLU A 170 -4.58 -6.55 6.97
N LEU A 171 -4.93 -5.44 6.32
CA LEU A 171 -4.09 -4.25 6.21
C LEU A 171 -4.09 -3.42 7.51
N LEU A 172 -5.24 -3.27 8.18
CA LEU A 172 -5.37 -2.38 9.34
C LEU A 172 -4.33 -2.66 10.46
N PRO A 173 -4.07 -3.90 10.90
CA PRO A 173 -3.03 -4.18 11.89
C PRO A 173 -1.62 -3.80 11.43
N ILE A 174 -1.35 -3.82 10.12
CA ILE A 174 -0.08 -3.36 9.56
C ILE A 174 0.00 -1.84 9.67
N LEU A 175 -1.04 -1.13 9.23
CA LEU A 175 -1.08 0.34 9.30
C LEU A 175 -0.93 0.87 10.73
N GLN A 176 -1.64 0.26 11.68
CA GLN A 176 -1.57 0.64 13.10
C GLN A 176 -0.16 0.45 13.67
N ARG A 177 0.56 -0.60 13.26
CA ARG A 177 1.97 -0.79 13.64
C ARG A 177 2.88 0.23 12.98
N ARG A 178 2.65 0.54 11.69
CA ARG A 178 3.43 1.54 10.95
C ARG A 178 3.16 2.98 11.43
N ALA A 179 2.04 3.23 12.11
CA ALA A 179 1.74 4.52 12.73
C ALA A 179 2.59 4.81 13.98
N ILE A 180 3.22 3.78 14.57
CA ILE A 180 4.09 3.95 15.74
C ILE A 180 5.36 4.67 15.32
N THR A 181 5.61 5.81 15.98
CA THR A 181 6.84 6.58 15.76
C THR A 181 8.07 5.71 16.05
N PRO A 182 9.03 5.57 15.11
CA PRO A 182 10.25 4.80 15.32
C PRO A 182 11.02 5.27 16.56
N HIS A 183 11.37 4.33 17.44
CA HIS A 183 11.97 4.63 18.73
C HIS A 183 12.88 3.51 19.23
N ASN A 184 13.82 3.90 20.09
CA ASN A 184 14.67 3.01 20.86
C ASN A 184 14.24 3.06 22.33
N ILE A 185 14.18 1.88 22.95
CA ILE A 185 13.94 1.73 24.38
C ILE A 185 15.29 1.44 25.05
N SER A 186 15.73 2.31 25.96
CA SER A 186 16.95 2.06 26.71
C SER A 186 16.74 0.95 27.75
N PRO A 187 17.82 0.31 28.24
CA PRO A 187 17.74 -0.68 29.32
C PRO A 187 17.09 -0.16 30.60
N HIS A 188 17.04 1.16 30.80
CA HIS A 188 16.41 1.83 31.93
C HIS A 188 14.96 2.26 31.66
N GLY A 189 14.37 1.85 30.53
CA GLY A 189 12.99 2.13 30.16
C GLY A 189 12.74 3.52 29.58
N SER A 190 13.79 4.28 29.26
CA SER A 190 13.66 5.59 28.62
C SER A 190 13.43 5.43 27.12
N VAL A 191 12.39 6.09 26.60
CA VAL A 191 12.07 6.12 25.17
C VAL A 191 12.81 7.27 24.50
N SER A 192 13.50 6.98 23.39
CA SER A 192 14.16 7.97 22.53
C SER A 192 13.76 7.74 21.07
N LEU A 193 13.70 8.79 20.26
CA LEU A 193 13.39 8.63 18.84
C LEU A 193 14.55 7.94 18.13
N ALA A 194 14.24 7.06 17.17
CA ALA A 194 15.26 6.51 16.29
C ALA A 194 15.80 7.63 15.38
N GLU A 195 17.11 7.63 15.14
CA GLU A 195 17.74 8.61 14.25
C GLU A 195 17.32 8.39 12.79
N THR A 196 17.35 7.12 12.35
CA THR A 196 16.90 6.70 11.02
C THR A 196 16.28 5.30 11.05
N ASP A 197 15.49 4.96 10.02
CA ASP A 197 15.04 3.59 9.76
C ASP A 197 16.11 2.74 9.03
N ALA A 198 15.73 1.51 8.64
CA ALA A 198 16.60 0.55 7.95
C ALA A 198 17.16 1.04 6.59
N CYS A 199 16.54 2.05 5.98
CA CYS A 199 16.99 2.66 4.72
C CYS A 199 17.45 4.11 4.91
N GLY A 200 17.73 4.55 6.14
CA GLY A 200 18.25 5.89 6.42
C GLY A 200 17.17 6.98 6.48
N VAL A 201 15.88 6.63 6.52
CA VAL A 201 14.78 7.60 6.56
C VAL A 201 14.72 8.25 7.93
N ASN A 202 14.79 9.58 7.99
CA ASN A 202 14.78 10.34 9.23
C ASN A 202 13.36 10.63 9.75
N TYR A 203 13.25 11.22 10.94
CA TYR A 203 11.96 11.53 11.56
C TYR A 203 11.05 12.45 10.72
N GLN A 204 11.60 13.44 10.01
CA GLN A 204 10.79 14.36 9.20
C GLN A 204 10.17 13.65 8.00
N GLU A 205 10.93 12.78 7.35
CA GLU A 205 10.44 11.95 6.24
C GLU A 205 9.41 10.95 6.73
N PHE A 206 9.63 10.31 7.89
CA PHE A 206 8.62 9.46 8.52
C PHE A 206 7.34 10.24 8.84
N LYS A 207 7.46 11.46 9.37
CA LYS A 207 6.31 12.31 9.68
C LYS A 207 5.53 12.64 8.40
N ALA A 208 6.20 13.02 7.31
CA ALA A 208 5.56 13.29 6.04
C ALA A 208 4.83 12.05 5.48
N PHE A 209 5.48 10.88 5.51
CA PHE A 209 4.85 9.60 5.15
C PHE A 209 3.58 9.33 5.98
N ARG A 210 3.67 9.58 7.29
CA ARG A 210 2.56 9.35 8.22
C ARG A 210 1.38 10.26 7.92
N GLU A 211 1.63 11.55 7.69
CA GLU A 211 0.60 12.56 7.42
C GLU A 211 0.00 12.48 6.01
N THR A 212 0.63 11.73 5.09
CA THR A 212 0.16 11.54 3.71
C THR A 212 -0.22 10.08 3.46
N THR A 213 0.70 9.27 2.93
CA THR A 213 0.46 7.89 2.49
C THR A 213 -0.19 7.02 3.55
N LEU A 214 0.30 7.06 4.80
CA LEU A 214 -0.28 6.22 5.86
C LEU A 214 -1.70 6.66 6.22
N SER A 215 -1.94 7.98 6.30
CA SER A 215 -3.26 8.53 6.59
C SER A 215 -4.26 8.16 5.49
N ASP A 216 -3.85 8.24 4.22
CA ASP A 216 -4.69 7.85 3.08
C ASP A 216 -5.03 6.36 3.11
N SER A 217 -4.07 5.50 3.47
CA SER A 217 -4.33 4.06 3.65
C SER A 217 -5.25 3.74 4.82
N LEU A 218 -5.09 4.45 5.95
CA LEU A 218 -6.00 4.30 7.11
C LEU A 218 -7.43 4.69 6.72
N LEU A 219 -7.57 5.77 5.96
CA LEU A 219 -8.84 6.22 5.42
C LEU A 219 -9.46 5.20 4.46
N ALA A 220 -8.66 4.58 3.59
CA ALA A 220 -9.12 3.49 2.72
C ALA A 220 -9.64 2.28 3.53
N CYS A 221 -8.91 1.84 4.55
CA CYS A 221 -9.37 0.78 5.47
C CYS A 221 -10.68 1.15 6.18
N TRP A 222 -10.81 2.40 6.64
CA TRP A 222 -12.03 2.88 7.27
C TRP A 222 -13.22 2.92 6.30
N ARG A 223 -13.02 3.37 5.05
CA ARG A 223 -14.06 3.31 4.01
C ARG A 223 -14.47 1.87 3.69
N GLY A 224 -13.54 0.93 3.74
CA GLY A 224 -13.81 -0.50 3.54
C GLY A 224 -14.64 -1.11 4.68
N ASN A 225 -14.30 -0.84 5.94
CA ASN A 225 -15.07 -1.30 7.09
C ASN A 225 -14.90 -0.40 8.33
N SER A 226 -15.69 0.67 8.35
CA SER A 226 -15.64 1.69 9.40
C SER A 226 -15.94 1.13 10.80
N THR A 227 -16.82 0.14 10.91
CA THR A 227 -17.15 -0.48 12.20
C THR A 227 -15.98 -1.26 12.78
N THR A 228 -15.34 -2.13 11.97
CA THR A 228 -14.14 -2.86 12.41
C THR A 228 -13.00 -1.90 12.72
N TYR A 229 -12.79 -0.89 11.88
CA TYR A 229 -11.78 0.15 12.09
C TYR A 229 -11.94 0.86 13.44
N MET A 230 -13.13 1.41 13.69
CA MET A 230 -13.40 2.19 14.89
C MET A 230 -13.31 1.33 16.16
N ASN A 231 -13.79 0.08 16.10
CA ASN A 231 -13.67 -0.85 17.22
C ASN A 231 -12.20 -1.19 17.50
N SER A 232 -11.38 -1.43 16.47
CA SER A 232 -9.96 -1.72 16.63
C SER A 232 -9.21 -0.55 17.26
N CYS A 233 -9.38 0.67 16.74
CA CYS A 233 -8.73 1.87 17.29
C CYS A 233 -9.17 2.17 18.73
N THR A 234 -10.46 2.00 19.02
CA THR A 234 -11.02 2.20 20.38
C THR A 234 -10.42 1.20 21.37
N SER A 235 -10.41 -0.08 21.03
CA SER A 235 -9.85 -1.13 21.90
C SER A 235 -8.37 -0.91 22.17
N ALA A 236 -7.59 -0.46 21.17
CA ALA A 236 -6.17 -0.15 21.35
C ALA A 236 -5.97 0.99 22.37
N ILE A 237 -6.76 2.07 22.30
CA ILE A 237 -6.67 3.17 23.27
C ILE A 237 -7.03 2.70 24.67
N GLU A 238 -8.08 1.90 24.82
CA GLU A 238 -8.48 1.34 26.12
C GLU A 238 -7.36 0.49 26.73
N GLU A 239 -6.77 -0.40 25.93
CA GLU A 239 -5.67 -1.26 26.35
C GLU A 239 -4.46 -0.43 26.80
N PHE A 240 -4.06 0.55 25.99
CA PHE A 240 -2.91 1.41 26.29
C PHE A 240 -3.15 2.39 27.43
N CYS A 241 -4.40 2.62 27.85
CA CYS A 241 -4.72 3.46 29.00
C CYS A 241 -4.91 2.67 30.31
N LEU A 242 -4.73 1.35 30.31
CA LEU A 242 -4.88 0.54 31.52
C LEU A 242 -3.87 0.97 32.62
N PRO A 243 -4.24 0.86 33.92
CA PRO A 243 -3.34 1.20 35.02
C PRO A 243 -2.03 0.40 35.06
N THR A 244 -2.04 -0.79 34.45
CA THR A 244 -0.88 -1.69 34.33
C THR A 244 0.06 -1.33 33.18
N ALA A 245 -0.27 -0.30 32.39
CA ALA A 245 0.50 0.09 31.24
C ALA A 245 1.87 0.67 31.60
N THR A 246 2.88 0.25 30.86
CA THR A 246 4.28 0.62 31.08
C THR A 246 4.65 1.88 30.28
N PRO A 247 5.67 2.67 30.68
CA PRO A 247 5.99 3.94 30.01
C PRO A 247 6.40 3.81 28.53
N ASP A 248 6.92 2.66 28.12
CA ASP A 248 7.35 2.35 26.75
C ASP A 248 6.19 2.28 25.75
N ILE A 249 4.96 2.07 26.21
CA ILE A 249 3.78 2.08 25.33
C ILE A 249 3.25 3.49 25.02
N CYS A 250 3.89 4.56 25.51
CA CYS A 250 3.45 5.94 25.26
C CYS A 250 3.35 6.29 23.76
N LEU A 251 4.26 5.78 22.93
CA LEU A 251 4.23 5.96 21.48
C LEU A 251 3.20 5.05 20.77
N HIS A 252 2.80 3.95 21.41
CA HIS A 252 1.69 3.12 20.93
C HIS A 252 0.35 3.83 21.15
N LEU A 253 0.19 4.48 22.31
CA LEU A 253 -0.96 5.34 22.57
C LEU A 253 -1.01 6.53 21.59
N GLU A 254 0.13 7.19 21.35
CA GLU A 254 0.23 8.27 20.36
C GLU A 254 -0.19 7.81 18.95
N ALA A 255 0.26 6.63 18.52
CA ALA A 255 -0.13 6.03 17.25
C ALA A 255 -1.63 5.72 17.18
N ALA A 256 -2.21 5.15 18.24
CA ALA A 256 -3.63 4.82 18.28
C ALA A 256 -4.51 6.07 18.17
N ILE A 257 -4.12 7.18 18.82
CA ILE A 257 -4.84 8.45 18.71
C ILE A 257 -4.72 9.01 17.29
N PHE A 258 -3.52 8.96 16.69
CA PHE A 258 -3.33 9.39 15.31
C PHE A 258 -4.21 8.61 14.32
N CYS A 259 -4.38 7.30 14.49
CA CYS A 259 -5.26 6.51 13.64
C CYS A 259 -6.72 6.99 13.71
N LEU A 260 -7.20 7.45 14.88
CA LEU A 260 -8.52 8.08 14.97
C LEU A 260 -8.55 9.45 14.29
N GLU A 261 -7.53 10.28 14.50
CA GLU A 261 -7.43 11.61 13.87
C GLU A 261 -7.41 11.52 12.34
N ALA A 262 -6.76 10.50 11.77
CA ALA A 262 -6.64 10.29 10.32
C ALA A 262 -8.00 10.21 9.60
N VAL A 263 -9.06 9.75 10.29
CA VAL A 263 -10.41 9.60 9.73
C VAL A 263 -11.39 10.63 10.27
N ALA A 264 -10.97 11.47 11.22
CA ALA A 264 -11.85 12.37 11.95
C ALA A 264 -12.57 13.36 11.01
N LEU A 265 -11.84 14.04 10.12
CA LEU A 265 -12.41 15.04 9.22
C LEU A 265 -13.51 14.46 8.32
N GLU A 266 -13.30 13.28 7.74
CA GLU A 266 -14.28 12.64 6.86
C GLU A 266 -15.49 12.12 7.65
N SER A 267 -15.26 11.55 8.83
CA SER A 267 -16.34 11.08 9.72
C SER A 267 -17.26 12.22 10.19
N LEU A 268 -16.71 13.43 10.36
CA LEU A 268 -17.45 14.63 10.78
C LEU A 268 -18.31 15.21 9.63
N GLN A 269 -17.89 15.04 8.39
CA GLN A 269 -18.65 15.46 7.21
C GLN A 269 -19.78 14.48 6.86
N GLY A 270 -19.65 13.22 7.28
CA GLY A 270 -20.69 12.19 7.14
C GLY A 270 -21.83 12.30 8.15
N LYS A 271 -22.91 11.52 7.94
CA LYS A 271 -23.99 11.33 8.94
C LYS A 271 -23.58 10.45 10.14
N GLU A 272 -22.30 10.12 10.23
CA GLU A 272 -21.76 9.05 11.07
C GLU A 272 -21.34 9.50 12.47
N LEU A 273 -21.35 10.81 12.73
CA LEU A 273 -21.10 11.43 14.05
C LEU A 273 -21.91 10.78 15.19
N LYS A 274 -23.18 10.44 14.93
CA LYS A 274 -24.04 9.77 15.91
C LYS A 274 -23.70 8.27 16.04
N GLN A 275 -23.27 7.64 14.94
CA GLN A 275 -23.01 6.21 14.85
C GLN A 275 -21.81 5.80 15.72
N TYR A 276 -20.75 6.61 15.75
CA TYR A 276 -19.52 6.30 16.53
C TYR A 276 -19.41 7.03 17.87
N SER A 277 -20.47 7.73 18.29
CA SER A 277 -20.53 8.39 19.60
C SER A 277 -20.21 7.46 20.80
N PRO A 278 -20.59 6.17 20.82
CA PRO A 278 -20.20 5.27 21.90
C PRO A 278 -18.69 5.00 21.95
N GLN A 279 -18.06 4.79 20.80
CA GLN A 279 -16.62 4.58 20.66
C GLN A 279 -15.83 5.82 21.12
N MET A 280 -16.26 7.02 20.68
CA MET A 280 -15.61 8.27 21.08
C MET A 280 -15.75 8.55 22.59
N LYS A 281 -16.89 8.22 23.18
CA LYS A 281 -17.09 8.29 24.63
C LYS A 281 -16.12 7.36 25.38
N ARG A 282 -15.99 6.10 24.95
CA ARG A 282 -15.05 5.13 25.54
C ARG A 282 -13.60 5.58 25.42
N CYS A 283 -13.20 6.12 24.27
CA CYS A 283 -11.87 6.70 24.08
C CYS A 283 -11.65 7.86 25.07
N SER A 284 -12.61 8.78 25.18
CA SER A 284 -12.51 9.93 26.09
C SER A 284 -12.40 9.51 27.56
N GLU A 285 -13.20 8.53 27.99
CA GLU A 285 -13.15 7.98 29.35
C GLU A 285 -11.79 7.34 29.65
N SER A 286 -11.28 6.50 28.77
CA SER A 286 -9.96 5.86 28.92
C SER A 286 -8.81 6.87 28.91
N LEU A 287 -8.86 7.85 28.00
CA LEU A 287 -7.87 8.91 27.95
C LEU A 287 -7.91 9.80 29.21
N SER A 288 -9.04 9.92 29.90
CA SER A 288 -9.15 10.67 31.15
C SER A 288 -8.52 9.94 32.34
N SER A 289 -8.54 8.60 32.33
CA SER A 289 -8.03 7.73 33.39
C SER A 289 -6.58 7.26 33.18
N LYS A 290 -5.96 7.62 32.04
CA LYS A 290 -4.61 7.19 31.67
C LYS A 290 -3.55 7.47 32.75
N PRO A 291 -2.54 6.58 32.91
CA PRO A 291 -1.39 6.82 33.78
C PRO A 291 -0.61 8.10 33.43
N ARG A 292 -0.16 8.83 34.46
CA ARG A 292 0.67 10.05 34.27
C ARG A 292 2.01 9.77 33.58
N SER A 293 2.53 8.54 33.68
CA SER A 293 3.75 8.12 32.98
C SER A 293 3.61 8.23 31.45
N LEU A 294 2.40 8.06 30.90
CA LEU A 294 2.18 8.07 29.45
C LEU A 294 2.16 9.48 28.84
N ILE A 295 1.93 10.52 29.65
CA ILE A 295 2.00 11.93 29.23
C ILE A 295 3.38 12.56 29.42
N GLY A 296 4.36 11.80 29.94
CA GLY A 296 5.74 12.25 30.04
C GLY A 296 6.42 12.40 28.67
N ASN A 297 5.89 11.73 27.63
CA ASN A 297 6.38 11.86 26.27
C ASN A 297 5.73 13.08 25.57
N PRO A 298 6.53 14.04 25.05
CA PRO A 298 6.00 15.24 24.41
C PRO A 298 5.11 14.98 23.18
N LEU A 299 5.40 13.93 22.39
CA LEU A 299 4.60 13.60 21.20
C LEU A 299 3.23 13.07 21.60
N THR A 300 3.19 12.15 22.58
CA THR A 300 1.92 11.63 23.12
C THR A 300 1.08 12.77 23.70
N LEU A 301 1.69 13.68 24.47
CA LEU A 301 0.99 14.84 25.03
C LEU A 301 0.47 15.78 23.94
N ALA A 302 1.29 16.12 22.94
CA ALA A 302 0.88 16.97 21.83
C ALA A 302 -0.31 16.38 21.06
N ARG A 303 -0.27 15.07 20.80
CA ARG A 303 -1.33 14.33 20.11
C ARG A 303 -2.63 14.29 20.92
N LEU A 304 -2.55 14.05 22.22
CA LEU A 304 -3.70 14.15 23.12
C LEU A 304 -4.35 15.54 23.11
N CYS A 305 -3.53 16.59 23.12
CA CYS A 305 -4.04 17.96 23.04
C CYS A 305 -4.72 18.26 21.69
N SER A 306 -4.23 17.68 20.59
CA SER A 306 -4.88 17.76 19.28
C SER A 306 -6.23 17.05 19.29
N PHE A 307 -6.29 15.82 19.78
CA PHE A 307 -7.51 15.03 19.87
C PHE A 307 -8.63 15.72 20.66
N VAL A 308 -8.30 16.36 21.80
CA VAL A 308 -9.29 17.08 22.63
C VAL A 308 -9.79 18.37 21.98
N ARG A 309 -9.04 18.94 21.02
CA ARG A 309 -9.42 20.18 20.31
C ARG A 309 -10.36 19.93 19.14
N GLN A 310 -10.38 18.72 18.59
CA GLN A 310 -11.24 18.31 17.49
C GLN A 310 -12.66 18.04 17.99
#